data_AF-A0A6N9H6T1-F1
#
_entry.id   AF-A0A6N9H6T1-F1
#
_cell.length_a   1.000
_cell.length_b   1.000
_cell.length_c   1.000
_cell.angle_alpha   90.00
_cell.angle_beta   90.00
_cell.angle_gamma   90.00
#
_symmetry.space_group_name_H-M   'P 1'
#
loop_
_entity.id
_entity.type
_entity.pdbx_description
1 polymer ?
#
loop_
_entity_poly.entity_id
_entity_poly.type
_entity_poly.pdbx_seq_one_letter_code
_entity_poly.pdbx_strand_id
1 'polypeptide(L)'
;MHGTTPDSTYAKPFLTVPEQIRRLRGRGMACGDDIFAADILERYGYYRLSGYWHLYRDRPAPPEPRFDEEGREIRLDTFVPGTGLAHVVSLYDFDHELRVRLSDILSIIETSFRFFIGHRLGKVDAFAHRNPWALGAMRQEHAGTPPEPTTAYREWLEEYERHEKRARGDFVVHFREQYGPHLPIWVATEVMSFGVLSSLYDLMPQSDQEILAARFQVSTADGRGDRGALGNWLNNLRNVRNICAHYGRLWNRAFDVLIDAPGQSRRDAADLLAPLVDGRTNNRLYGVLLIMRHLLLSIAPERNRVVDLADFIEEQSRAIGFSMEQLGFPDDWRSNLIWDRGFALGRSSMLAASLLDRANCMTAAETRESLTEAEVIDEERTRTPTQAARAKKAAQRSLLRTYLKYGVVIEIELGQTRHYPGFQFRDGKIIDALAEINKELAARCVGADPARVAAALLDWWQTPHPDLPEGADGATLSPLDLLESVPEASFERVVREASATDSFVSPDGVVR
;
A
#
# COMPACT_ATOMS: atom_id res chain seq x y z
N MET A 1 25.00 7.87 48.41
CA MET A 1 24.38 7.90 47.07
C MET A 1 23.30 8.97 47.09
N HIS A 2 23.55 10.11 46.46
CA HIS A 2 22.53 11.15 46.29
C HIS A 2 21.52 10.65 45.26
N GLY A 3 20.39 10.14 45.74
CA GLY A 3 19.26 9.81 44.89
C GLY A 3 18.59 11.10 44.46
N THR A 4 18.78 11.48 43.21
CA THR A 4 17.79 12.27 42.49
C THR A 4 16.53 11.42 42.44
N THR A 5 15.63 11.60 43.41
CA THR A 5 14.26 11.09 43.28
C THR A 5 13.69 11.71 42.01
N PRO A 6 13.26 10.90 41.03
CA PRO A 6 12.53 11.42 39.89
C PRO A 6 11.31 12.19 40.41
N ASP A 7 10.91 13.25 39.71
CA ASP A 7 9.68 13.99 40.02
C ASP A 7 8.46 13.07 39.81
N SER A 8 8.05 12.38 40.89
CA SER A 8 7.03 11.35 40.85
C SER A 8 6.31 11.25 42.19
N THR A 9 4.98 11.28 42.15
CA THR A 9 4.11 11.03 43.29
C THR A 9 3.87 9.53 43.56
N TYR A 10 4.60 8.65 42.87
CA TYR A 10 4.42 7.20 42.97
C TYR A 10 4.88 6.66 44.33
N ALA A 11 3.91 6.36 45.20
CA ALA A 11 4.15 5.85 46.56
C ALA A 11 3.81 4.35 46.75
N LYS A 12 3.52 3.61 45.67
CA LYS A 12 3.18 2.17 45.79
C LYS A 12 4.45 1.39 46.13
N PRO A 13 4.45 0.57 47.19
CA PRO A 13 5.65 -0.17 47.60
C PRO A 13 5.99 -1.28 46.61
N PHE A 14 7.27 -1.66 46.59
CA PHE A 14 7.69 -2.91 45.97
C PHE A 14 7.01 -4.10 46.68
N LEU A 15 6.62 -5.10 45.90
CA LEU A 15 6.04 -6.35 46.40
C LEU A 15 6.82 -7.53 45.86
N THR A 16 7.22 -8.44 46.74
CA THR A 16 7.74 -9.77 46.40
C THR A 16 6.66 -10.63 45.73
N VAL A 17 7.05 -11.70 45.02
CA VAL A 17 6.08 -12.60 44.34
C VAL A 17 5.02 -13.15 45.32
N PRO A 18 5.36 -13.66 46.52
CA PRO A 18 4.35 -14.08 47.49
C PRO A 18 3.40 -12.95 47.93
N GLU A 19 3.89 -11.71 48.06
CA GLU A 19 3.06 -10.55 48.39
C GLU A 19 2.14 -10.15 47.25
N GLN A 20 2.61 -10.25 46.00
CA GLN A 20 1.78 -10.05 44.81
C GLN A 20 0.64 -11.09 44.75
N ILE A 21 0.93 -12.36 45.02
CA ILE A 21 -0.08 -13.43 45.07
C ILE A 21 -1.12 -13.14 46.17
N ARG A 22 -0.66 -12.81 47.39
CA ARG A 22 -1.55 -12.42 48.51
C ARG A 22 -2.44 -11.24 48.12
N ARG A 23 -1.89 -10.24 47.42
CA ARG A 23 -2.65 -9.09 46.94
C ARG A 23 -3.72 -9.46 45.91
N LEU A 24 -3.41 -10.33 44.95
CA LEU A 24 -4.38 -10.79 43.94
C LEU A 24 -5.51 -11.57 44.59
N ARG A 25 -5.19 -12.50 45.50
CA ARG A 25 -6.19 -13.27 46.26
C ARG A 25 -7.04 -12.38 47.16
N GLY A 26 -6.42 -11.42 47.87
CA GLY A 26 -7.12 -10.46 48.71
C GLY A 26 -8.07 -9.53 47.93
N ARG A 27 -7.87 -9.39 46.62
CA ARG A 27 -8.75 -8.66 45.71
C ARG A 27 -9.82 -9.53 45.06
N GLY A 28 -9.86 -10.83 45.35
CA GLY A 28 -10.88 -11.76 44.85
C GLY A 28 -10.48 -12.60 43.62
N MET A 29 -9.20 -12.58 43.19
CA MET A 29 -8.75 -13.42 42.07
C MET A 29 -8.37 -14.83 42.54
N ALA A 30 -8.93 -15.85 41.90
CA ALA A 30 -8.53 -17.24 42.11
C ALA A 30 -7.17 -17.51 41.46
N CYS A 31 -6.12 -17.66 42.28
CA CYS A 31 -4.75 -17.80 41.78
C CYS A 31 -4.25 -19.24 41.67
N GLY A 32 -5.07 -20.26 41.97
CA GLY A 32 -4.60 -21.65 42.08
C GLY A 32 -3.69 -21.86 43.30
N ASP A 33 -2.85 -22.88 43.24
CA ASP A 33 -1.81 -23.12 44.25
C ASP A 33 -0.65 -22.11 44.16
N ASP A 34 0.18 -22.07 45.20
CA ASP A 34 1.27 -21.09 45.32
C ASP A 34 2.37 -21.30 44.28
N ILE A 35 2.63 -22.55 43.88
CA ILE A 35 3.69 -22.88 42.91
C ILE A 35 3.27 -22.36 41.54
N PHE A 36 2.06 -22.71 41.09
CA PHE A 36 1.49 -22.22 39.85
C PHE A 36 1.47 -20.70 39.79
N ALA A 37 0.96 -20.03 40.84
CA ALA A 37 0.86 -18.58 40.86
C ALA A 37 2.24 -17.90 40.82
N ALA A 38 3.23 -18.45 41.53
CA ALA A 38 4.59 -17.93 41.53
C ALA A 38 5.24 -18.08 40.15
N ASP A 39 5.20 -19.29 39.57
CA ASP A 39 5.77 -19.57 38.24
C ASP A 39 5.21 -18.63 37.16
N ILE A 40 3.90 -18.37 37.18
CA ILE A 40 3.24 -17.45 36.24
C ILE A 40 3.71 -16.01 36.43
N LEU A 41 3.76 -15.52 37.67
CA LEU A 41 4.18 -14.14 37.95
C LEU A 41 5.67 -13.92 37.69
N GLU A 42 6.51 -14.92 37.92
CA GLU A 42 7.94 -14.87 37.59
C GLU A 42 8.16 -14.91 36.08
N ARG A 43 7.41 -15.74 35.35
CA ARG A 43 7.53 -15.88 33.89
C ARG A 43 7.07 -14.64 33.14
N TYR A 44 5.90 -14.09 33.50
CA TYR A 44 5.27 -13.03 32.71
C TYR A 44 5.36 -11.65 33.38
N GLY A 45 5.48 -11.59 34.70
CA GLY A 45 5.49 -10.36 35.47
C GLY A 45 4.10 -9.82 35.78
N TYR A 46 3.92 -9.39 37.04
CA TYR A 46 2.66 -8.83 37.55
C TYR A 46 2.13 -7.66 36.70
N TYR A 47 2.99 -6.71 36.36
CA TYR A 47 2.54 -5.51 35.65
C TYR A 47 2.07 -5.82 34.22
N ARG A 48 2.74 -6.76 33.53
CA ARG A 48 2.37 -7.19 32.18
C ARG A 48 1.00 -7.88 32.18
N LEU A 49 0.79 -8.85 33.07
CA LEU A 49 -0.50 -9.52 33.21
C LEU A 49 -1.61 -8.57 33.69
N SER A 50 -1.24 -7.46 34.35
CA SER A 50 -2.22 -6.46 34.79
C SER A 50 -2.99 -5.76 33.69
N GLY A 51 -2.41 -5.70 32.48
CA GLY A 51 -3.13 -5.25 31.31
C GLY A 51 -4.32 -6.15 30.94
N TYR A 52 -4.27 -7.45 31.25
CA TYR A 52 -5.28 -8.42 30.81
C TYR A 52 -6.40 -8.57 31.83
N TRP A 53 -6.07 -8.60 33.14
CA TRP A 53 -7.10 -8.67 34.18
C TRP A 53 -7.80 -7.34 34.47
N HIS A 54 -7.34 -6.22 33.93
CA HIS A 54 -7.95 -4.91 34.18
C HIS A 54 -9.45 -4.88 33.83
N LEU A 55 -9.85 -5.58 32.77
CA LEU A 55 -11.24 -5.68 32.31
C LEU A 55 -12.10 -6.62 33.16
N TYR A 56 -11.48 -7.40 34.03
CA TYR A 56 -12.13 -8.31 34.98
C TYR A 56 -12.20 -7.72 36.39
N ARG A 57 -11.82 -6.45 36.55
CA ARG A 57 -12.07 -5.69 37.78
C ARG A 57 -13.54 -5.29 37.88
N ASP A 58 -14.06 -5.29 39.10
CA ASP A 58 -15.42 -4.86 39.39
C ASP A 58 -15.65 -3.42 38.94
N ARG A 59 -16.92 -3.10 38.73
CA ARG A 59 -17.39 -1.75 38.44
C ARG A 59 -18.18 -1.22 39.63
N PRO A 60 -18.21 0.11 39.83
CA PRO A 60 -19.13 0.73 40.79
C PRO A 60 -20.57 0.25 40.60
N ALA A 61 -21.24 -0.03 41.71
CA ALA A 61 -22.65 -0.42 41.71
C ALA A 61 -23.54 0.83 41.64
N PRO A 62 -24.67 0.81 40.90
CA PRO A 62 -25.62 1.90 40.92
C PRO A 62 -26.03 2.23 42.38
N PRO A 63 -26.09 3.52 42.78
CA PRO A 63 -26.14 4.71 41.94
C PRO A 63 -24.78 5.33 41.55
N GLU A 64 -23.65 4.72 41.92
CA GLU A 64 -22.33 5.29 41.61
C GLU A 64 -22.06 5.33 40.10
N PRO A 65 -21.36 6.37 39.61
CA PRO A 65 -21.04 6.49 38.19
C PRO A 65 -20.12 5.35 37.76
N ARG A 66 -20.40 4.78 36.59
CA ARG A 66 -19.57 3.72 35.97
C ARG A 66 -18.54 4.26 34.98
N PHE A 67 -18.62 5.55 34.66
CA PHE A 67 -17.72 6.24 33.75
C PHE A 67 -17.23 7.51 34.43
N ASP A 68 -15.98 7.89 34.17
CA ASP A 68 -15.43 9.17 34.61
C ASP A 68 -15.83 10.32 33.67
N GLU A 69 -15.37 11.54 33.98
CA GLU A 69 -15.70 12.75 33.23
C GLU A 69 -15.21 12.70 31.77
N GLU A 70 -14.17 11.90 31.50
CA GLU A 70 -13.64 11.66 30.16
C GLU A 70 -14.27 10.45 29.44
N GLY A 71 -15.31 9.85 30.04
CA GLY A 71 -16.06 8.73 29.46
C GLY A 71 -15.33 7.38 29.54
N ARG A 72 -14.31 7.24 30.38
CA ARG A 72 -13.58 5.98 30.60
C ARG A 72 -14.27 5.16 31.67
N GLU A 73 -14.34 3.85 31.49
CA GLU A 73 -14.93 2.96 32.48
C GLU A 73 -14.15 3.01 33.81
N ILE A 74 -14.87 3.24 34.90
CA ILE A 74 -14.32 3.18 36.26
C ILE A 74 -14.22 1.70 36.67
N ARG A 75 -13.00 1.29 37.04
CA ARG A 75 -12.68 -0.06 37.49
C ARG A 75 -12.17 -0.03 38.93
N LEU A 76 -12.81 -0.82 39.79
CA LEU A 76 -12.43 -0.98 41.19
C LEU A 76 -11.15 -1.82 41.34
N ASP A 77 -10.63 -1.89 42.56
CA ASP A 77 -9.44 -2.68 42.85
C ASP A 77 -9.72 -4.18 43.04
N THR A 78 -10.99 -4.55 43.27
CA THR A 78 -11.50 -5.93 43.39
C THR A 78 -11.83 -6.53 42.03
N PHE A 79 -11.88 -7.86 41.98
CA PHE A 79 -12.19 -8.63 40.78
C PHE A 79 -13.61 -9.17 40.79
N VAL A 80 -14.20 -9.25 39.60
CA VAL A 80 -15.49 -9.90 39.38
C VAL A 80 -15.41 -11.35 39.88
N PRO A 81 -16.42 -11.84 40.63
CA PRO A 81 -16.43 -13.21 41.13
C PRO A 81 -16.18 -14.25 40.02
N GLY A 82 -15.32 -15.22 40.29
CA GLY A 82 -14.92 -16.25 39.31
C GLY A 82 -13.73 -15.88 38.44
N THR A 83 -13.16 -14.67 38.56
CA THR A 83 -11.93 -14.30 37.85
C THR A 83 -10.75 -15.14 38.34
N GLY A 84 -10.13 -15.91 37.44
CA GLY A 84 -8.97 -16.75 37.75
C GLY A 84 -7.70 -16.31 37.04
N LEU A 85 -6.53 -16.51 37.67
CA LEU A 85 -5.22 -16.22 37.08
C LEU A 85 -4.98 -17.05 35.80
N ALA A 86 -5.40 -18.32 35.78
CA ALA A 86 -5.28 -19.18 34.60
C ALA A 86 -6.03 -18.63 33.37
N HIS A 87 -7.19 -18.00 33.60
CA HIS A 87 -7.96 -17.33 32.54
C HIS A 87 -7.22 -16.12 31.98
N VAL A 88 -6.62 -15.29 32.85
CA VAL A 88 -5.80 -14.15 32.43
C VAL A 88 -4.60 -14.62 31.60
N VAL A 89 -3.95 -15.71 32.01
CA VAL A 89 -2.83 -16.30 31.27
C VAL A 89 -3.29 -16.78 29.89
N SER A 90 -4.46 -17.41 29.80
CA SER A 90 -5.03 -17.84 28.50
C SER A 90 -5.23 -16.66 27.54
N LEU A 91 -5.69 -15.51 28.03
CA LEU A 91 -5.78 -14.27 27.24
C LEU A 91 -4.39 -13.74 26.82
N TYR A 92 -3.41 -13.83 27.71
CA TYR A 92 -2.03 -13.41 27.42
C TYR A 92 -1.41 -14.28 26.31
N ASP A 93 -1.56 -15.60 26.40
CA ASP A 93 -1.03 -16.55 25.44
C ASP A 93 -1.75 -16.43 24.08
N PHE A 94 -3.07 -16.24 24.07
CA PHE A 94 -3.82 -15.88 22.86
C PHE A 94 -3.25 -14.61 22.20
N ASP A 95 -3.03 -13.55 22.98
CA ASP A 95 -2.52 -12.29 22.45
C ASP A 95 -1.07 -12.41 21.96
N HIS A 96 -0.30 -13.35 22.52
CA HIS A 96 1.02 -13.72 22.00
C HIS A 96 0.93 -14.37 20.62
N GLU A 97 0.08 -15.38 20.47
CA GLU A 97 -0.13 -16.04 19.18
C GLU A 97 -0.68 -15.06 18.12
N LEU A 98 -1.56 -14.14 18.54
CA LEU A 98 -2.06 -13.05 17.71
C LEU A 98 -0.91 -12.16 17.18
N ARG A 99 0.02 -11.74 18.04
CA ARG A 99 1.20 -10.96 17.62
C ARG A 99 2.06 -11.71 16.62
N VAL A 100 2.29 -13.00 16.83
CA VAL A 100 3.13 -13.83 15.94
C VAL A 100 2.51 -13.89 14.55
N ARG A 101 1.22 -14.23 14.46
CA ARG A 101 0.49 -14.34 13.19
C ARG A 101 0.36 -13.01 12.46
N LEU A 102 0.07 -11.93 13.18
CA LEU A 102 0.03 -10.59 12.60
C LEU A 102 1.39 -10.16 12.07
N SER A 103 2.46 -10.44 12.80
CA SER A 103 3.82 -10.06 12.39
C SER A 103 4.24 -10.76 11.10
N ASP A 104 3.89 -12.04 10.94
CA ASP A 104 4.11 -12.78 9.70
C ASP A 104 3.36 -12.15 8.51
N ILE A 105 2.08 -11.81 8.67
CA ILE A 105 1.31 -11.17 7.59
C ILE A 105 1.84 -9.76 7.28
N LEU A 106 2.15 -8.96 8.30
CA LEU A 106 2.72 -7.62 8.17
C LEU A 106 4.05 -7.66 7.42
N SER A 107 4.87 -8.70 7.60
CA SER A 107 6.13 -8.85 6.87
C SER A 107 5.92 -8.94 5.36
N ILE A 108 4.89 -9.68 4.91
CA ILE A 108 4.55 -9.78 3.48
C ILE A 108 4.18 -8.42 2.93
N ILE A 109 3.32 -7.69 3.64
CA ILE A 109 2.87 -6.35 3.25
C ILE A 109 4.08 -5.40 3.18
N GLU A 110 4.89 -5.35 4.23
CA GLU A 110 6.09 -4.49 4.31
C GLU A 110 7.06 -4.76 3.15
N THR A 111 7.36 -6.03 2.84
CA THR A 111 8.22 -6.42 1.71
C THR A 111 7.63 -5.98 0.36
N SER A 112 6.32 -6.14 0.13
CA SER A 112 5.70 -5.68 -1.11
C SER A 112 5.79 -4.17 -1.27
N PHE A 113 5.58 -3.40 -0.20
CA PHE A 113 5.73 -1.94 -0.26
C PHE A 113 7.17 -1.51 -0.54
N ARG A 114 8.18 -2.20 0.00
CA ARG A 114 9.61 -1.95 -0.31
C ARG A 114 9.85 -2.06 -1.81
N PHE A 115 9.41 -3.17 -2.41
CA PHE A 115 9.55 -3.39 -3.84
C PHE A 115 8.84 -2.30 -4.65
N PHE A 116 7.54 -2.06 -4.42
CA PHE A 116 6.78 -1.16 -5.29
C PHE A 116 7.19 0.31 -5.16
N ILE A 117 7.52 0.80 -3.94
CA ILE A 117 8.08 2.14 -3.75
C ILE A 117 9.45 2.24 -4.41
N GLY A 118 10.31 1.24 -4.19
CA GLY A 118 11.66 1.18 -4.75
C GLY A 118 11.66 1.18 -6.29
N HIS A 119 10.83 0.33 -6.89
CA HIS A 119 10.67 0.18 -8.32
C HIS A 119 10.12 1.45 -8.96
N ARG A 120 9.08 2.05 -8.36
CA ARG A 120 8.46 3.27 -8.89
C ARG A 120 9.44 4.44 -8.92
N LEU A 121 10.12 4.70 -7.81
CA LEU A 121 11.11 5.78 -7.74
C LEU A 121 12.34 5.49 -8.60
N GLY A 122 12.77 4.22 -8.68
CA GLY A 122 13.93 3.80 -9.48
C GLY A 122 13.76 4.02 -10.98
N LYS A 123 12.51 4.06 -11.46
CA LYS A 123 12.18 4.43 -12.85
C LYS A 123 12.54 5.87 -13.18
N VAL A 124 12.52 6.76 -12.20
CA VAL A 124 12.89 8.18 -12.36
C VAL A 124 14.41 8.33 -12.32
N ASP A 125 15.04 7.82 -11.26
CA ASP A 125 16.48 7.85 -11.07
C ASP A 125 16.89 6.84 -9.99
N ALA A 126 18.11 6.28 -10.10
CA ALA A 126 18.64 5.32 -9.14
C ALA A 126 18.71 5.90 -7.71
N PHE A 127 18.88 7.21 -7.56
CA PHE A 127 18.96 7.93 -6.30
C PHE A 127 17.82 8.95 -6.13
N ALA A 128 16.67 8.72 -6.77
CA ALA A 128 15.53 9.64 -6.72
C ALA A 128 15.11 10.00 -5.27
N HIS A 129 15.24 9.08 -4.32
CA HIS A 129 14.96 9.31 -2.90
C HIS A 129 15.89 10.33 -2.22
N ARG A 130 17.06 10.60 -2.80
CA ARG A 130 18.02 11.61 -2.35
C ARG A 130 17.91 12.92 -3.15
N ASN A 131 16.98 13.01 -4.10
CA ASN A 131 16.74 14.20 -4.89
C ASN A 131 15.37 14.80 -4.52
N PRO A 132 15.32 15.93 -3.81
CA PRO A 132 14.06 16.54 -3.40
C PRO A 132 13.22 17.02 -4.58
N TRP A 133 13.81 17.29 -5.76
CA TRP A 133 13.05 17.58 -6.98
C TRP A 133 12.30 16.35 -7.49
N ALA A 134 12.94 15.18 -7.48
CA ALA A 134 12.32 13.94 -7.93
C ALA A 134 11.16 13.51 -7.02
N LEU A 135 11.21 13.88 -5.74
CA LEU A 135 10.13 13.67 -4.78
C LEU A 135 9.06 14.78 -4.80
N GLY A 136 9.26 15.87 -5.55
CA GLY A 136 8.38 17.05 -5.45
C GLY A 136 8.40 17.70 -4.05
N ALA A 137 9.48 17.47 -3.30
CA ALA A 137 9.66 17.91 -1.93
C ALA A 137 10.43 19.24 -1.84
N MET A 138 10.30 20.09 -2.86
CA MET A 138 10.83 21.45 -2.91
C MET A 138 9.75 22.45 -2.49
N ARG A 139 10.13 23.48 -1.74
CA ARG A 139 9.25 24.57 -1.31
C ARG A 139 9.89 25.91 -1.71
N GLN A 140 9.05 26.79 -2.24
CA GLN A 140 9.41 28.19 -2.46
C GLN A 140 8.54 29.04 -1.54
N GLU A 141 9.14 29.73 -0.56
CA GLU A 141 8.37 30.53 0.40
C GLU A 141 7.81 31.82 -0.21
N HIS A 142 8.60 32.47 -1.07
CA HIS A 142 8.24 33.74 -1.70
C HIS A 142 8.62 33.75 -3.18
N ALA A 143 7.81 34.42 -4.01
CA ALA A 143 8.14 34.63 -5.42
C ALA A 143 9.50 35.34 -5.54
N GLY A 144 10.45 34.72 -6.25
CA GLY A 144 11.81 35.25 -6.43
C GLY A 144 12.88 34.67 -5.49
N THR A 145 12.50 33.88 -4.48
CA THR A 145 13.46 33.08 -3.69
C THR A 145 13.79 31.76 -4.39
N PRO A 146 15.04 31.26 -4.32
CA PRO A 146 15.37 29.92 -4.79
C PRO A 146 14.54 28.85 -4.06
N PRO A 147 14.03 27.82 -4.75
CA PRO A 147 13.37 26.71 -4.08
C PRO A 147 14.34 25.96 -3.16
N GLU A 148 13.87 25.58 -1.98
CA GLU A 148 14.63 24.80 -1.00
C GLU A 148 13.92 23.49 -0.64
N PRO A 149 14.64 22.45 -0.20
CA PRO A 149 14.02 21.22 0.26
C PRO A 149 13.12 21.45 1.48
N THR A 150 11.97 20.79 1.51
CA THR A 150 11.03 20.84 2.63
C THR A 150 11.68 20.31 3.92
N THR A 151 11.20 20.80 5.08
CA THR A 151 11.63 20.29 6.39
C THR A 151 11.36 18.78 6.54
N ALA A 152 10.20 18.32 6.08
CA ALA A 152 9.86 16.89 6.11
C ALA A 152 10.87 16.03 5.33
N TYR A 153 11.32 16.49 4.16
CA TYR A 153 12.36 15.79 3.40
C TYR A 153 13.71 15.78 4.13
N ARG A 154 14.13 16.90 4.73
CA ARG A 154 15.39 16.97 5.49
C ARG A 154 15.40 16.02 6.67
N GLU A 155 14.33 16.03 7.48
CA GLU A 155 14.17 15.12 8.63
C GLU A 155 14.15 13.66 8.20
N TRP A 156 13.45 13.35 7.09
CA TRP A 156 13.43 12.01 6.53
C TRP A 156 14.80 11.56 6.05
N LEU A 157 15.55 12.43 5.35
CA LEU A 157 16.88 12.11 4.83
C LEU A 157 17.86 11.83 5.99
N GLU A 158 17.82 12.65 7.04
CA GLU A 158 18.64 12.43 8.25
C GLU A 158 18.33 11.10 8.95
N GLU A 159 17.06 10.72 9.04
CA GLU A 159 16.68 9.40 9.55
C GLU A 159 17.18 8.29 8.62
N TYR A 160 16.91 8.38 7.31
CA TYR A 160 17.37 7.39 6.33
C TYR A 160 18.90 7.20 6.37
N GLU A 161 19.68 8.26 6.44
CA GLU A 161 21.15 8.19 6.52
C GLU A 161 21.62 7.47 7.78
N ARG A 162 20.89 7.58 8.90
CA ARG A 162 21.17 6.79 10.09
C ARG A 162 20.91 5.29 9.86
N HIS A 163 19.87 4.91 9.13
CA HIS A 163 19.61 3.51 8.75
C HIS A 163 20.67 2.99 7.80
N GLU A 164 20.96 3.73 6.72
CA GLU A 164 21.98 3.38 5.75
C GLU A 164 23.32 3.18 6.46
N LYS A 165 23.81 4.16 7.22
CA LYS A 165 25.10 4.09 7.92
C LYS A 165 25.21 2.90 8.88
N ARG A 166 24.12 2.50 9.54
CA ARG A 166 24.08 1.35 10.47
C ARG A 166 23.94 0.01 9.78
N ALA A 167 23.50 -0.04 8.52
CA ALA A 167 23.35 -1.29 7.79
C ALA A 167 24.70 -2.01 7.59
N ARG A 168 24.71 -3.31 7.87
CA ARG A 168 25.90 -4.18 7.89
C ARG A 168 25.68 -5.53 7.19
N GLY A 169 24.56 -5.74 6.49
CA GLY A 169 24.32 -6.99 5.77
C GLY A 169 25.36 -7.20 4.66
N ASP A 170 25.64 -8.45 4.31
CA ASP A 170 26.68 -8.82 3.35
C ASP A 170 26.51 -8.10 2.00
N PHE A 171 25.27 -7.99 1.51
CA PHE A 171 24.96 -7.25 0.28
C PHE A 171 25.31 -5.76 0.38
N VAL A 172 25.16 -5.14 1.56
CA VAL A 172 25.49 -3.72 1.80
C VAL A 172 26.99 -3.51 1.84
N VAL A 173 27.73 -4.41 2.51
CA VAL A 173 29.18 -4.35 2.58
C VAL A 173 29.76 -4.50 1.18
N HIS A 174 29.37 -5.55 0.46
CA HIS A 174 29.78 -5.78 -0.92
C HIS A 174 29.44 -4.59 -1.83
N PHE A 175 28.20 -4.07 -1.75
CA PHE A 175 27.80 -2.91 -2.54
C PHE A 175 28.70 -1.70 -2.28
N ARG A 176 29.03 -1.41 -1.02
CA ARG A 176 29.86 -0.26 -0.66
C ARG A 176 31.29 -0.36 -1.17
N GLU A 177 31.86 -1.55 -1.12
CA GLU A 177 33.20 -1.83 -1.62
C GLU A 177 33.28 -1.68 -3.14
N GLN A 178 32.24 -2.07 -3.87
CA GLN A 178 32.22 -2.06 -5.34
C GLN A 178 31.74 -0.72 -5.94
N TYR A 179 30.68 -0.13 -5.37
CA TYR A 179 29.93 0.97 -6.02
C TYR A 179 29.92 2.28 -5.21
N GLY A 180 30.32 2.25 -3.94
CA GLY A 180 30.39 3.44 -3.08
C GLY A 180 29.32 3.50 -1.98
N PRO A 181 29.28 4.60 -1.20
CA PRO A 181 28.64 4.61 0.12
C PRO A 181 27.11 4.59 0.09
N HIS A 182 26.50 5.10 -0.98
CA HIS A 182 25.07 5.36 -1.06
C HIS A 182 24.35 4.29 -1.88
N LEU A 183 23.26 3.78 -1.31
CA LEU A 183 22.47 2.72 -1.93
C LEU A 183 21.47 3.29 -2.94
N PRO A 184 21.32 2.72 -4.14
CA PRO A 184 20.25 3.06 -5.06
C PRO A 184 18.91 2.62 -4.45
N ILE A 185 17.81 3.23 -4.87
CA ILE A 185 16.53 3.16 -4.17
C ILE A 185 15.98 1.73 -3.98
N TRP A 186 16.14 0.84 -4.96
CA TRP A 186 15.75 -0.57 -4.84
C TRP A 186 16.58 -1.37 -3.83
N VAL A 187 17.79 -0.91 -3.48
CA VAL A 187 18.61 -1.48 -2.39
C VAL A 187 18.39 -0.72 -1.08
N ALA A 188 18.20 0.60 -1.16
CA ALA A 188 17.94 1.46 -0.02
C ALA A 188 16.68 1.04 0.73
N THR A 189 15.62 0.68 0.01
CA THR A 189 14.37 0.21 0.63
C THR A 189 14.58 -1.02 1.50
N GLU A 190 15.59 -1.87 1.28
CA GLU A 190 15.89 -3.06 2.10
C GLU A 190 16.51 -2.72 3.47
N VAL A 191 17.17 -1.57 3.60
CA VAL A 191 17.77 -1.13 4.87
C VAL A 191 16.89 -0.18 5.67
N MET A 192 15.78 0.30 5.09
CA MET A 192 14.81 1.14 5.78
C MET A 192 14.06 0.37 6.86
N SER A 193 13.63 1.05 7.93
CA SER A 193 12.55 0.53 8.77
C SER A 193 11.19 0.78 8.11
N PHE A 194 10.13 0.10 8.53
CA PHE A 194 8.78 0.35 8.01
C PHE A 194 8.36 1.83 8.19
N GLY A 195 8.81 2.47 9.26
CA GLY A 195 8.54 3.89 9.49
C GLY A 195 9.20 4.81 8.46
N VAL A 196 10.45 4.56 8.13
CA VAL A 196 11.17 5.34 7.09
C VAL A 196 10.55 5.13 5.72
N LEU A 197 10.13 3.89 5.41
CA LEU A 197 9.44 3.58 4.16
C LEU A 197 8.06 4.25 4.07
N SER A 198 7.27 4.22 5.15
CA SER A 198 5.97 4.91 5.21
C SER A 198 6.13 6.42 5.01
N SER A 199 7.13 7.04 5.64
CA SER A 199 7.40 8.46 5.44
C SER A 199 7.96 8.79 4.04
N LEU A 200 8.69 7.87 3.42
CA LEU A 200 9.12 8.04 2.02
C LEU A 200 7.90 8.07 1.09
N TYR A 201 6.92 7.19 1.30
CA TYR A 201 5.67 7.21 0.53
C TYR A 201 4.99 8.58 0.59
N ASP A 202 4.89 9.19 1.78
CA ASP A 202 4.29 10.51 1.95
C ASP A 202 5.05 11.63 1.20
N LEU A 203 6.36 11.45 0.99
CA LEU A 203 7.21 12.35 0.22
C LEU A 203 7.14 12.10 -1.30
N MET A 204 6.59 10.99 -1.78
CA MET A 204 6.51 10.73 -3.23
C MET A 204 5.59 11.73 -3.93
N PRO A 205 5.80 12.00 -5.25
CA PRO A 205 4.85 12.79 -6.03
C PRO A 205 3.42 12.23 -5.94
N GLN A 206 2.43 13.12 -5.93
CA GLN A 206 1.03 12.69 -5.78
C GLN A 206 0.60 11.68 -6.87
N SER A 207 1.07 11.84 -8.10
CA SER A 207 0.83 10.91 -9.19
C SER A 207 1.36 9.50 -8.88
N ASP A 208 2.53 9.39 -8.26
CA ASP A 208 3.11 8.10 -7.91
C ASP A 208 2.36 7.46 -6.74
N GLN A 209 1.95 8.27 -5.75
CA GLN A 209 1.10 7.79 -4.65
C GLN A 209 -0.26 7.28 -5.15
N GLU A 210 -0.89 8.00 -6.09
CA GLU A 210 -2.15 7.56 -6.70
C GLU A 210 -1.99 6.23 -7.44
N ILE A 211 -0.87 6.04 -8.15
CA ILE A 211 -0.65 4.79 -8.88
C ILE A 211 -0.35 3.63 -7.91
N LEU A 212 0.39 3.88 -6.83
CA LEU A 212 0.56 2.88 -5.76
C LEU A 212 -0.77 2.54 -5.08
N ALA A 213 -1.61 3.52 -4.76
CA ALA A 213 -2.94 3.28 -4.20
C ALA A 213 -3.81 2.44 -5.12
N ALA A 214 -3.83 2.74 -6.42
CA ALA A 214 -4.56 1.94 -7.40
C ALA A 214 -4.00 0.52 -7.58
N ARG A 215 -2.67 0.35 -7.47
CA ARG A 215 -2.01 -0.97 -7.44
C ARG A 215 -2.52 -1.83 -6.29
N PHE A 216 -2.69 -1.24 -5.11
CA PHE A 216 -3.26 -1.91 -3.94
C PHE A 216 -4.79 -1.85 -3.91
N GLN A 217 -5.42 -1.45 -5.01
CA GLN A 217 -6.87 -1.41 -5.20
C GLN A 217 -7.58 -0.58 -4.13
N VAL A 218 -6.92 0.50 -3.68
CA VAL A 218 -7.47 1.49 -2.75
C VAL A 218 -7.91 2.69 -3.57
N SER A 219 -9.22 2.89 -3.68
CA SER A 219 -9.79 3.86 -4.63
C SER A 219 -10.71 4.89 -3.96
N THR A 220 -10.65 6.10 -4.51
CA THR A 220 -11.61 7.15 -4.23
C THR A 220 -12.92 6.86 -4.98
N ALA A 221 -13.99 7.59 -4.64
CA ALA A 221 -15.28 7.39 -5.30
C ALA A 221 -15.31 7.74 -6.80
N ASP A 222 -14.35 8.52 -7.30
CA ASP A 222 -14.12 8.81 -8.72
C ASP A 222 -13.18 7.79 -9.40
N GLY A 223 -12.79 6.72 -8.71
CA GLY A 223 -12.00 5.62 -9.25
C GLY A 223 -10.48 5.88 -9.33
N ARG A 224 -10.00 7.05 -8.89
CA ARG A 224 -8.56 7.31 -8.73
C ARG A 224 -8.00 6.53 -7.54
N GLY A 225 -6.69 6.37 -7.48
CA GLY A 225 -6.04 5.82 -6.30
C GLY A 225 -6.20 6.75 -5.09
N ASP A 226 -6.70 6.22 -3.97
CA ASP A 226 -6.85 6.98 -2.73
C ASP A 226 -5.53 7.01 -1.95
N ARG A 227 -4.66 7.95 -2.35
CA ARG A 227 -3.34 8.15 -1.75
C ARG A 227 -3.39 8.43 -0.25
N GLY A 228 -4.45 9.11 0.22
CA GLY A 228 -4.63 9.49 1.61
C GLY A 228 -4.96 8.28 2.48
N ALA A 229 -5.94 7.47 2.04
CA ALA A 229 -6.28 6.22 2.72
C ALA A 229 -5.08 5.25 2.77
N LEU A 230 -4.36 5.07 1.66
CA LEU A 230 -3.19 4.20 1.64
C LEU A 230 -2.06 4.69 2.57
N GLY A 231 -1.76 5.99 2.59
CA GLY A 231 -0.77 6.58 3.51
C GLY A 231 -1.17 6.41 4.98
N ASN A 232 -2.46 6.63 5.30
CA ASN A 232 -3.03 6.35 6.61
C ASN A 232 -2.84 4.88 7.01
N TRP A 233 -3.15 3.94 6.12
CA TRP A 233 -3.02 2.51 6.37
C TRP A 233 -1.57 2.10 6.62
N LEU A 234 -0.61 2.61 5.86
CA LEU A 234 0.82 2.37 6.11
C LEU A 234 1.23 2.85 7.50
N ASN A 235 0.79 4.04 7.90
CA ASN A 235 1.04 4.56 9.24
C ASN A 235 0.37 3.70 10.33
N ASN A 236 -0.88 3.26 10.14
CA ASN A 236 -1.57 2.38 11.07
C ASN A 236 -0.85 1.02 11.21
N LEU A 237 -0.54 0.35 10.10
CA LEU A 237 0.14 -0.94 10.08
C LEU A 237 1.55 -0.86 10.67
N ARG A 238 2.29 0.23 10.43
CA ARG A 238 3.55 0.53 11.12
C ARG A 238 3.38 0.54 12.64
N ASN A 239 2.34 1.21 13.14
CA ASN A 239 2.07 1.26 14.58
C ASN A 239 1.71 -0.13 15.14
N VAL A 240 0.86 -0.88 14.44
CA VAL A 240 0.53 -2.27 14.82
C VAL A 240 1.78 -3.15 14.85
N ARG A 241 2.64 -3.04 13.84
CA ARG A 241 3.92 -3.76 13.76
C ARG A 241 4.84 -3.42 14.92
N ASN A 242 4.93 -2.15 15.32
CA ASN A 242 5.71 -1.72 16.48
C ASN A 242 5.12 -2.27 17.79
N ILE A 243 3.80 -2.30 17.94
CA ILE A 243 3.13 -2.92 19.09
C ILE A 243 3.51 -4.41 19.18
N CYS A 244 3.50 -5.12 18.06
CA CYS A 244 3.92 -6.53 18.02
C CYS A 244 5.39 -6.69 18.44
N ALA A 245 6.30 -5.91 17.85
CA ALA A 245 7.73 -5.98 18.11
C ALA A 245 8.11 -5.61 19.56
N HIS A 246 7.33 -4.75 20.21
CA HIS A 246 7.51 -4.38 21.62
C HIS A 246 6.69 -5.22 22.60
N TYR A 247 6.08 -6.32 22.15
CA TYR A 247 5.27 -7.22 22.95
C TYR A 247 4.10 -6.51 23.67
N GLY A 248 3.52 -5.52 23.01
CA GLY A 248 2.36 -4.77 23.49
C GLY A 248 1.06 -5.56 23.31
N ARG A 249 0.04 -5.18 24.09
CA ARG A 249 -1.28 -5.84 24.07
C ARG A 249 -2.06 -5.44 22.81
N LEU A 250 -2.57 -6.42 22.06
CA LEU A 250 -3.46 -6.18 20.90
C LEU A 250 -4.93 -6.47 21.25
N TRP A 251 -5.16 -7.48 22.07
CA TRP A 251 -6.49 -7.84 22.56
C TRP A 251 -7.12 -6.67 23.32
N ASN A 252 -8.36 -6.36 22.93
CA ASN A 252 -9.15 -5.23 23.41
C ASN A 252 -8.34 -3.93 23.54
N ARG A 253 -7.57 -3.61 22.49
CA ARG A 253 -6.89 -2.33 22.33
C ARG A 253 -7.76 -1.41 21.46
N ALA A 254 -7.78 -0.12 21.81
CA ALA A 254 -8.10 0.95 20.88
C ALA A 254 -6.77 1.49 20.35
N PHE A 255 -6.58 1.51 19.03
CA PHE A 255 -5.38 2.01 18.38
C PHE A 255 -5.44 3.53 18.26
N ASP A 256 -4.30 4.19 18.48
CA ASP A 256 -4.20 5.65 18.48
C ASP A 256 -4.28 6.24 17.06
N VAL A 257 -3.90 5.45 16.05
CA VAL A 257 -4.03 5.81 14.63
C VAL A 257 -5.33 5.22 14.10
N LEU A 258 -6.31 6.09 13.86
CA LEU A 258 -7.57 5.72 13.21
C LEU A 258 -7.32 5.29 11.76
N ILE A 259 -8.04 4.28 11.31
CA ILE A 259 -8.01 3.77 9.95
C ILE A 259 -8.97 4.60 9.10
N ASP A 260 -8.46 5.23 8.06
CA ASP A 260 -9.29 5.95 7.10
C ASP A 260 -10.02 4.97 6.19
N ALA A 261 -11.35 5.10 6.13
CA ALA A 261 -12.15 4.46 5.09
C ALA A 261 -11.84 5.13 3.73
N PRO A 262 -11.58 4.36 2.65
CA PRO A 262 -11.39 4.90 1.31
C PRO A 262 -12.61 5.72 0.85
N GLY A 263 -12.38 6.68 -0.04
CA GLY A 263 -13.44 7.56 -0.54
C GLY A 263 -14.64 6.81 -1.15
N GLN A 264 -14.41 5.64 -1.77
CA GLN A 264 -15.46 4.77 -2.29
C GLN A 264 -16.35 4.20 -1.16
N SER A 265 -15.73 3.63 -0.13
CA SER A 265 -16.41 3.01 1.01
C SER A 265 -17.23 3.98 1.85
N ARG A 266 -16.92 5.29 1.79
CA ARG A 266 -17.72 6.34 2.43
C ARG A 266 -19.04 6.63 1.71
N ARG A 267 -19.19 6.21 0.44
CA ARG A 267 -20.38 6.46 -0.37
C ARG A 267 -21.24 5.22 -0.57
N ASP A 268 -20.63 4.05 -0.55
CA ASP A 268 -21.30 2.77 -0.78
C ASP A 268 -21.28 1.92 0.49
N ALA A 269 -22.44 1.75 1.11
CA ALA A 269 -22.59 0.92 2.31
C ALA A 269 -22.45 -0.58 2.04
N ALA A 270 -22.52 -1.00 0.76
CA ALA A 270 -22.27 -2.39 0.35
C ALA A 270 -20.79 -2.65 0.02
N ASP A 271 -19.94 -1.63 0.06
CA ASP A 271 -18.50 -1.78 -0.17
C ASP A 271 -17.85 -2.67 0.91
N LEU A 272 -16.85 -3.45 0.51
CA LEU A 272 -16.15 -4.41 1.37
C LEU A 272 -15.49 -3.73 2.58
N LEU A 273 -15.13 -2.45 2.46
CA LEU A 273 -14.47 -1.68 3.50
C LEU A 273 -15.41 -0.66 4.16
N ALA A 274 -16.71 -0.69 3.86
CA ALA A 274 -17.72 0.13 4.53
C ALA A 274 -17.69 0.03 6.07
N PRO A 275 -17.35 -1.12 6.70
CA PRO A 275 -17.22 -1.18 8.16
C PRO A 275 -16.18 -0.20 8.75
N LEU A 276 -15.19 0.26 7.98
CA LEU A 276 -14.20 1.24 8.42
C LEU A 276 -14.80 2.65 8.65
N VAL A 277 -16.04 2.90 8.21
CA VAL A 277 -16.74 4.15 8.49
C VAL A 277 -17.24 4.21 9.95
N ASP A 278 -17.46 3.05 10.60
CA ASP A 278 -17.87 2.98 12.01
C ASP A 278 -16.68 3.21 12.95
N GLY A 279 -16.81 4.16 13.87
CA GLY A 279 -15.82 4.46 14.92
C GLY A 279 -15.57 3.31 15.89
N ARG A 280 -16.45 2.30 15.94
CA ARG A 280 -16.25 1.05 16.70
C ARG A 280 -15.30 0.08 16.01
N THR A 281 -15.06 0.24 14.71
CA THR A 281 -14.22 -0.64 13.89
C THR A 281 -12.90 0.02 13.52
N ASN A 282 -12.92 1.30 13.16
CA ASN A 282 -11.79 1.99 12.56
C ASN A 282 -10.56 2.19 13.46
N ASN A 283 -10.68 1.88 14.76
CA ASN A 283 -9.58 1.92 15.72
C ASN A 283 -9.40 0.58 16.46
N ARG A 284 -9.96 -0.50 15.94
CA ARG A 284 -9.92 -1.84 16.53
C ARG A 284 -9.22 -2.85 15.63
N LEU A 285 -8.93 -4.02 16.20
CA LEU A 285 -8.22 -5.10 15.52
C LEU A 285 -8.97 -5.54 14.25
N TYR A 286 -10.29 -5.58 14.26
CA TYR A 286 -11.08 -5.93 13.08
C TYR A 286 -10.78 -4.98 11.90
N GLY A 287 -10.71 -3.67 12.12
CA GLY A 287 -10.33 -2.71 11.09
C GLY A 287 -8.93 -2.97 10.53
N VAL A 288 -7.97 -3.32 11.39
CA VAL A 288 -6.61 -3.70 10.99
C VAL A 288 -6.64 -4.94 10.10
N LEU A 289 -7.40 -5.97 10.48
CA LEU A 289 -7.53 -7.19 9.69
C LEU A 289 -8.22 -6.94 8.34
N LEU A 290 -9.21 -6.06 8.28
CA LEU A 290 -9.86 -5.67 7.02
C LEU A 290 -8.87 -5.07 6.02
N ILE A 291 -8.08 -4.08 6.44
CA ILE A 291 -7.07 -3.46 5.55
C ILE A 291 -5.96 -4.45 5.19
N MET A 292 -5.54 -5.32 6.12
CA MET A 292 -4.55 -6.36 5.83
C MET A 292 -5.07 -7.39 4.83
N ARG A 293 -6.33 -7.83 4.96
CA ARG A 293 -6.97 -8.74 3.99
C ARG A 293 -7.05 -8.09 2.62
N HIS A 294 -7.52 -6.84 2.55
CA HIS A 294 -7.62 -6.08 1.30
C HIS A 294 -6.27 -5.97 0.58
N LEU A 295 -5.22 -5.56 1.30
CA LEU A 295 -3.87 -5.46 0.74
C LEU A 295 -3.34 -6.82 0.27
N LEU A 296 -3.56 -7.89 1.04
CA LEU A 296 -3.12 -9.23 0.62
C LEU A 296 -3.87 -9.77 -0.58
N LEU A 297 -5.14 -9.42 -0.80
CA LEU A 297 -5.85 -9.78 -2.02
C LEU A 297 -5.23 -9.13 -3.27
N SER A 298 -4.46 -8.06 -3.11
CA SER A 298 -3.68 -7.43 -4.19
C SER A 298 -2.26 -8.02 -4.31
N ILE A 299 -1.66 -8.41 -3.19
CA ILE A 299 -0.26 -8.84 -3.12
C ILE A 299 -0.09 -10.34 -3.40
N ALA A 300 -0.88 -11.17 -2.74
CA ALA A 300 -0.77 -12.62 -2.72
C ALA A 300 -2.18 -13.24 -2.52
N PRO A 301 -3.09 -13.09 -3.51
CA PRO A 301 -4.50 -13.48 -3.39
C PRO A 301 -4.71 -14.96 -3.09
N GLU A 302 -3.75 -15.82 -3.43
CA GLU A 302 -3.77 -17.25 -3.11
C GLU A 302 -3.58 -17.55 -1.60
N ARG A 303 -3.13 -16.56 -0.81
CA ARG A 303 -2.86 -16.73 0.63
C ARG A 303 -4.05 -16.29 1.47
N ASN A 304 -4.63 -17.24 2.20
CA ASN A 304 -5.75 -16.99 3.11
C ASN A 304 -5.35 -16.68 4.56
N ARG A 305 -4.10 -16.26 4.81
CA ARG A 305 -3.55 -16.07 6.17
C ARG A 305 -4.37 -15.15 7.07
N VAL A 306 -4.99 -14.10 6.53
CA VAL A 306 -5.84 -13.18 7.32
C VAL A 306 -7.19 -13.82 7.66
N VAL A 307 -7.75 -14.63 6.75
CA VAL A 307 -8.97 -15.42 7.02
C VAL A 307 -8.66 -16.47 8.10
N ASP A 308 -7.54 -17.18 7.98
CA ASP A 308 -7.08 -18.15 8.99
C ASP A 308 -6.88 -17.49 10.37
N LEU A 309 -6.38 -16.25 10.39
CA LEU A 309 -6.24 -15.47 11.61
C LEU A 309 -7.60 -15.07 12.21
N ALA A 310 -8.57 -14.66 11.38
CA ALA A 310 -9.92 -14.35 11.84
C ALA A 310 -10.63 -15.59 12.40
N ASP A 311 -10.48 -16.74 11.74
CA ASP A 311 -11.01 -18.03 12.20
C ASP A 311 -10.39 -18.44 13.54
N PHE A 312 -9.06 -18.28 13.68
CA PHE A 312 -8.37 -18.49 14.96
C PHE A 312 -8.91 -17.58 16.06
N ILE A 313 -9.10 -16.28 15.78
CA ILE A 313 -9.64 -15.34 16.77
C ILE A 313 -11.04 -15.76 17.22
N GLU A 314 -11.90 -16.18 16.30
CA GLU A 314 -13.26 -16.64 16.62
C GLU A 314 -13.28 -17.97 17.40
N GLU A 315 -12.38 -18.89 17.08
CA GLU A 315 -12.23 -20.13 17.87
C GLU A 315 -11.78 -19.81 19.30
N GLN A 316 -10.78 -18.94 19.45
CA GLN A 316 -10.24 -18.56 20.76
C GLN A 316 -11.20 -17.69 21.56
N SER A 317 -12.03 -16.87 20.90
CA SER A 317 -13.07 -16.10 21.59
C SER A 317 -14.09 -17.00 22.27
N ARG A 318 -14.48 -18.10 21.61
CA ARG A 318 -15.35 -19.15 22.17
C ARG A 318 -14.66 -19.96 23.27
N ALA A 319 -13.40 -20.34 23.05
CA ALA A 319 -12.64 -21.17 24.00
C ALA A 319 -12.32 -20.42 25.30
N ILE A 320 -11.92 -19.15 25.20
CA ILE A 320 -11.55 -18.30 26.34
C ILE A 320 -12.78 -17.60 26.92
N GLY A 321 -13.79 -17.28 26.12
CA GLY A 321 -15.03 -16.63 26.58
C GLY A 321 -14.96 -15.10 26.59
N PHE A 322 -14.45 -14.50 25.51
CA PHE A 322 -14.53 -13.06 25.28
C PHE A 322 -15.40 -12.74 24.05
N SER A 323 -16.04 -11.57 24.02
CA SER A 323 -16.87 -11.15 22.87
C SER A 323 -16.00 -10.64 21.72
N MET A 324 -16.35 -11.05 20.49
CA MET A 324 -15.71 -10.57 19.26
C MET A 324 -15.86 -9.05 19.08
N GLU A 325 -16.92 -8.44 19.61
CA GLU A 325 -17.12 -6.98 19.61
C GLU A 325 -15.99 -6.23 20.34
N GLN A 326 -15.36 -6.86 21.34
CA GLN A 326 -14.21 -6.26 22.05
C GLN A 326 -13.00 -6.07 21.13
N LEU A 327 -12.95 -6.80 20.02
CA LEU A 327 -11.96 -6.67 18.96
C LEU A 327 -12.46 -5.85 17.76
N GLY A 328 -13.69 -5.30 17.86
CA GLY A 328 -14.33 -4.47 16.84
C GLY A 328 -15.04 -5.24 15.73
N PHE A 329 -15.22 -6.56 15.86
CA PHE A 329 -15.98 -7.34 14.87
C PHE A 329 -17.47 -7.04 15.04
N PRO A 330 -18.19 -6.65 13.98
CA PRO A 330 -19.66 -6.62 14.00
C PRO A 330 -20.23 -8.04 14.05
N ASP A 331 -21.46 -8.21 14.56
CA ASP A 331 -22.10 -9.52 14.71
C ASP A 331 -22.17 -10.31 13.40
N ASP A 332 -22.39 -9.60 12.29
CA ASP A 332 -22.55 -10.16 10.95
C ASP A 332 -21.28 -10.07 10.10
N TRP A 333 -20.09 -9.94 10.71
CA TRP A 333 -18.83 -9.73 9.98
C TRP A 333 -18.56 -10.76 8.87
N ARG A 334 -19.00 -12.02 9.06
CA ARG A 334 -18.90 -13.11 8.08
C ARG A 334 -19.75 -12.92 6.83
N SER A 335 -20.72 -12.00 6.84
CA SER A 335 -21.54 -11.67 5.67
C SER A 335 -20.74 -10.89 4.61
N ASN A 336 -19.65 -10.25 5.01
CA ASN A 336 -18.80 -9.50 4.11
C ASN A 336 -17.93 -10.45 3.27
N LEU A 337 -18.07 -10.36 1.94
CA LEU A 337 -17.41 -11.24 0.97
C LEU A 337 -15.88 -11.25 1.06
N ILE A 338 -15.26 -10.22 1.65
CA ILE A 338 -13.80 -10.15 1.82
C ILE A 338 -13.25 -11.32 2.65
N TRP A 339 -14.11 -11.94 3.48
CA TRP A 339 -13.79 -13.09 4.34
C TRP A 339 -13.97 -14.44 3.66
N ASP A 340 -14.53 -14.51 2.46
CA ASP A 340 -14.57 -15.74 1.68
C ASP A 340 -13.14 -16.08 1.19
N ARG A 341 -12.78 -17.36 1.32
CA ARG A 341 -11.49 -17.92 0.92
C ARG A 341 -11.32 -17.93 -0.60
N GLY A 342 -12.42 -17.99 -1.35
CA GLY A 342 -12.45 -17.93 -2.82
C GLY A 342 -12.58 -16.51 -3.38
N PHE A 343 -12.74 -15.50 -2.53
CA PHE A 343 -12.92 -14.13 -2.96
C PHE A 343 -11.66 -13.54 -3.61
N ALA A 344 -11.85 -12.79 -4.69
CA ALA A 344 -10.80 -12.07 -5.38
C ALA A 344 -11.26 -10.65 -5.76
N LEU A 345 -10.36 -9.68 -5.65
CA LEU A 345 -10.61 -8.31 -6.10
C LEU A 345 -10.54 -8.21 -7.63
N GLY A 346 -11.32 -7.29 -8.19
CA GLY A 346 -11.29 -6.95 -9.62
C GLY A 346 -9.97 -6.27 -9.99
N ARG A 347 -9.16 -6.92 -10.83
CA ARG A 347 -7.74 -6.55 -11.03
C ARG A 347 -7.48 -5.38 -11.97
N SER A 348 -8.50 -4.74 -12.56
CA SER A 348 -8.30 -3.73 -13.62
C SER A 348 -7.44 -2.54 -13.16
N SER A 349 -7.71 -1.97 -11.98
CA SER A 349 -6.91 -0.85 -11.44
C SER A 349 -5.45 -1.26 -11.14
N MET A 350 -5.25 -2.47 -10.63
CA MET A 350 -3.93 -3.02 -10.36
C MET A 350 -3.15 -3.29 -11.64
N LEU A 351 -3.83 -3.79 -12.68
CA LEU A 351 -3.26 -4.01 -14.00
C LEU A 351 -2.84 -2.68 -14.62
N ALA A 352 -3.73 -1.68 -14.66
CA ALA A 352 -3.41 -0.35 -15.15
C ALA A 352 -2.20 0.26 -14.44
N ALA A 353 -2.15 0.21 -13.10
CA ALA A 353 -0.99 0.65 -12.33
C ALA A 353 0.31 -0.09 -12.72
N SER A 354 0.22 -1.40 -13.00
CA SER A 354 1.35 -2.20 -13.46
C SER A 354 1.83 -1.81 -14.86
N LEU A 355 0.93 -1.48 -15.77
CA LEU A 355 1.29 -0.98 -17.10
C LEU A 355 2.01 0.38 -17.01
N LEU A 356 1.59 1.24 -16.08
CA LEU A 356 2.26 2.52 -15.81
C LEU A 356 3.65 2.36 -15.19
N ASP A 357 3.95 1.22 -14.57
CA ASP A 357 5.32 0.88 -14.15
C ASP A 357 6.17 0.37 -15.31
N ARG A 358 5.56 -0.32 -16.28
CA ARG A 358 6.25 -0.96 -17.43
C ARG A 358 6.63 -0.03 -18.57
N ALA A 359 5.93 1.08 -18.74
CA ALA A 359 6.18 2.00 -19.86
C ALA A 359 6.30 3.44 -19.38
N ASN A 360 7.19 4.22 -19.98
CA ASN A 360 7.21 5.68 -19.81
C ASN A 360 5.95 6.25 -20.45
N CYS A 361 5.01 6.70 -19.62
CA CYS A 361 3.70 7.15 -20.05
C CYS A 361 3.55 8.65 -19.85
N MET A 362 2.93 9.31 -20.81
CA MET A 362 2.52 10.70 -20.73
C MET A 362 1.04 10.77 -20.37
N THR A 363 0.66 11.76 -19.58
CA THR A 363 -0.74 12.13 -19.37
C THR A 363 -1.39 12.61 -20.67
N ALA A 364 -2.71 12.68 -20.71
CA ALA A 364 -3.43 13.29 -21.82
C ALA A 364 -3.08 14.76 -22.09
N ALA A 365 -2.53 15.49 -21.10
CA ALA A 365 -2.08 16.86 -21.30
C ALA A 365 -0.72 16.86 -22.02
N GLU A 366 0.26 16.15 -21.47
CA GLU A 366 1.61 16.03 -22.04
C GLU A 366 1.58 15.42 -23.44
N THR A 367 0.74 14.41 -23.67
CA THR A 367 0.57 13.80 -25.00
C THR A 367 0.02 14.80 -26.01
N ARG A 368 -0.88 15.72 -25.61
CA ARG A 368 -1.34 16.75 -26.56
C ARG A 368 -0.23 17.74 -26.86
N GLU A 369 0.56 18.12 -25.87
CA GLU A 369 1.67 19.05 -26.04
C GLU A 369 2.75 18.48 -26.94
N SER A 370 3.00 17.17 -26.88
CA SER A 370 3.97 16.49 -27.76
C SER A 370 3.52 16.37 -29.21
N LEU A 371 2.24 16.56 -29.54
CA LEU A 371 1.72 16.47 -30.91
C LEU A 371 1.98 17.75 -31.73
N THR A 372 3.25 18.07 -31.98
CA THR A 372 3.64 19.31 -32.66
C THR A 372 3.25 19.36 -34.14
N GLU A 373 2.95 18.24 -34.79
CA GLU A 373 2.50 18.19 -36.20
C GLU A 373 0.99 18.42 -36.38
N ALA A 374 0.26 18.69 -35.30
CA ALA A 374 -1.18 18.95 -35.41
C ALA A 374 -1.48 20.22 -36.22
N GLU A 375 -2.10 20.06 -37.39
CA GLU A 375 -2.45 21.14 -38.33
C GLU A 375 -3.61 22.00 -37.81
N VAL A 376 -3.49 23.32 -37.96
CA VAL A 376 -4.52 24.26 -37.52
C VAL A 376 -5.54 24.49 -38.64
N ILE A 377 -6.82 24.29 -38.36
CA ILE A 377 -7.89 24.61 -39.33
C ILE A 377 -7.80 26.10 -39.72
N ASP A 378 -7.81 26.39 -41.02
CA ASP A 378 -7.63 27.72 -41.63
C ASP A 378 -6.29 28.39 -41.28
N GLU A 379 -5.15 27.78 -41.62
CA GLU A 379 -3.82 28.34 -41.33
C GLU A 379 -3.62 29.77 -41.87
N GLU A 380 -4.22 30.09 -43.02
CA GLU A 380 -4.13 31.38 -43.72
C GLU A 380 -4.80 32.56 -42.97
N ARG A 381 -5.63 32.27 -41.96
CA ARG A 381 -6.31 33.30 -41.17
C ARG A 381 -5.33 34.01 -40.23
N THR A 382 -5.23 35.34 -40.35
CA THR A 382 -4.42 36.17 -39.45
C THR A 382 -4.90 36.03 -38.00
N ARG A 383 -4.01 35.59 -37.10
CA ARG A 383 -4.27 35.38 -35.68
C ARG A 383 -3.29 36.18 -34.84
N THR A 384 -3.74 36.70 -33.70
CA THR A 384 -2.80 37.18 -32.67
C THR A 384 -2.01 36.01 -32.08
N PRO A 385 -0.83 36.24 -31.43
CA PRO A 385 -0.05 35.16 -30.83
C PRO A 385 -0.86 34.27 -29.86
N THR A 386 -1.71 34.90 -29.04
CA THR A 386 -2.61 34.19 -28.12
C THR A 386 -3.65 33.34 -28.85
N GLN A 387 -4.21 33.84 -29.96
CA GLN A 387 -5.15 33.11 -30.79
C GLN A 387 -4.49 31.94 -31.52
N ALA A 388 -3.26 32.12 -32.02
CA ALA A 388 -2.47 31.07 -32.64
C ALA A 388 -2.15 29.94 -31.65
N ALA A 389 -1.70 30.27 -30.43
CA ALA A 389 -1.45 29.29 -29.37
C ALA A 389 -2.71 28.52 -28.99
N ARG A 390 -3.87 29.19 -28.88
CA ARG A 390 -5.15 28.53 -28.60
C ARG A 390 -5.59 27.62 -29.74
N ALA A 391 -5.40 28.04 -30.99
CA ALA A 391 -5.72 27.25 -32.16
C ALA A 391 -4.83 25.99 -32.25
N LYS A 392 -3.54 26.10 -31.96
CA LYS A 392 -2.61 24.97 -31.89
C LYS A 392 -3.03 23.95 -30.83
N LYS A 393 -3.37 24.41 -29.61
CA LYS A 393 -3.90 23.53 -28.55
C LYS A 393 -5.20 22.83 -28.96
N ALA A 394 -6.07 23.51 -29.72
CA ALA A 394 -7.29 22.91 -30.24
C ALA A 394 -7.00 21.83 -31.30
N ALA A 395 -6.07 22.09 -32.22
CA ALA A 395 -5.59 21.13 -33.21
C ALA A 395 -5.00 19.87 -32.55
N GLN A 396 -4.11 20.05 -31.58
CA GLN A 396 -3.51 18.95 -30.79
C GLN A 396 -4.57 18.08 -30.10
N ARG A 397 -5.57 18.71 -29.49
CA ARG A 397 -6.70 18.00 -28.87
C ARG A 397 -7.53 17.24 -29.91
N SER A 398 -7.73 17.83 -31.09
CA SER A 398 -8.47 17.18 -32.18
C SER A 398 -7.71 15.97 -32.72
N LEU A 399 -6.40 16.10 -32.93
CA LEU A 399 -5.56 15.03 -33.44
C LEU A 399 -5.55 13.82 -32.50
N LEU A 400 -5.33 14.02 -31.20
CA LEU A 400 -5.40 12.93 -30.23
C LEU A 400 -6.78 12.27 -30.20
N ARG A 401 -7.87 13.03 -30.32
CA ARG A 401 -9.23 12.46 -30.44
C ARG A 401 -9.40 11.62 -31.69
N THR A 402 -8.81 12.03 -32.81
CA THR A 402 -8.81 11.26 -34.05
C THR A 402 -8.11 9.92 -33.85
N TYR A 403 -6.93 9.93 -33.22
CA TYR A 403 -6.21 8.69 -32.90
C TYR A 403 -7.02 7.74 -32.01
N LEU A 404 -7.63 8.25 -30.95
CA LEU A 404 -8.50 7.46 -30.08
C LEU A 404 -9.71 6.89 -30.81
N LYS A 405 -10.35 7.70 -31.68
CA LYS A 405 -11.52 7.27 -32.47
C LYS A 405 -11.19 6.09 -33.38
N TYR A 406 -9.99 6.06 -33.95
CA TYR A 406 -9.57 4.99 -34.86
C TYR A 406 -8.89 3.81 -34.13
N GLY A 407 -8.76 3.86 -32.80
CA GLY A 407 -8.17 2.77 -32.03
C GLY A 407 -6.69 2.53 -32.33
N VAL A 408 -5.96 3.56 -32.76
CA VAL A 408 -4.54 3.45 -33.17
C VAL A 408 -3.55 3.66 -32.02
N VAL A 409 -4.05 4.05 -30.82
CA VAL A 409 -3.24 4.37 -29.64
C VAL A 409 -3.58 3.43 -28.49
N ILE A 410 -2.56 2.92 -27.83
CA ILE A 410 -2.64 2.24 -26.54
C ILE A 410 -2.96 3.29 -25.47
N GLU A 411 -4.10 3.14 -24.84
CA GLU A 411 -4.60 3.98 -23.74
C GLU A 411 -4.61 3.16 -22.44
N ILE A 412 -3.99 3.70 -21.40
CA ILE A 412 -4.05 3.14 -20.04
C ILE A 412 -4.91 4.07 -19.19
N GLU A 413 -6.07 3.56 -18.75
CA GLU A 413 -6.99 4.30 -17.90
C GLU A 413 -6.75 3.96 -16.42
N LEU A 414 -6.56 4.99 -15.59
CA LEU A 414 -6.48 4.87 -14.14
C LEU A 414 -7.49 5.84 -13.50
N GLY A 415 -8.64 5.31 -13.10
CA GLY A 415 -9.78 6.13 -12.70
C GLY A 415 -10.23 7.03 -13.86
N GLN A 416 -10.18 8.34 -13.67
CA GLN A 416 -10.51 9.32 -14.72
C GLN A 416 -9.28 9.82 -15.51
N THR A 417 -8.08 9.42 -15.11
CA THR A 417 -6.84 9.86 -15.73
C THR A 417 -6.46 8.88 -16.84
N ARG A 418 -6.08 9.43 -17.99
CA ARG A 418 -5.64 8.67 -19.16
C ARG A 418 -4.16 8.89 -19.40
N HIS A 419 -3.47 7.79 -19.61
CA HIS A 419 -2.04 7.74 -19.85
C HIS A 419 -1.77 7.03 -21.18
N TYR A 420 -0.72 7.49 -21.86
CA TYR A 420 -0.32 7.01 -23.17
C TYR A 420 1.17 6.66 -23.14
N PRO A 421 1.56 5.40 -23.40
CA PRO A 421 2.95 5.04 -23.59
C PRO A 421 3.64 5.93 -24.63
N GLY A 422 4.77 6.52 -24.25
CA GLY A 422 5.45 7.56 -25.02
C GLY A 422 6.08 7.06 -26.32
N PHE A 423 6.48 5.79 -26.38
CA PHE A 423 7.12 5.18 -27.55
C PHE A 423 6.25 5.20 -28.82
N GLN A 424 4.94 5.41 -28.66
CA GLN A 424 3.98 5.49 -29.77
C GLN A 424 4.12 6.77 -30.60
N PHE A 425 4.76 7.79 -30.05
CA PHE A 425 4.86 9.12 -30.64
C PHE A 425 6.30 9.44 -31.02
N ARG A 426 6.50 9.92 -32.25
CA ARG A 426 7.79 10.36 -32.79
C ARG A 426 7.56 11.55 -33.71
N ASP A 427 8.49 12.50 -33.71
CA ASP A 427 8.45 13.69 -34.57
C ASP A 427 7.11 14.45 -34.56
N GLY A 428 6.49 14.56 -33.37
CA GLY A 428 5.27 15.35 -33.21
C GLY A 428 3.96 14.68 -33.65
N LYS A 429 3.97 13.40 -34.05
CA LYS A 429 2.79 12.62 -34.41
C LYS A 429 2.91 11.16 -33.93
N ILE A 430 1.89 10.35 -34.21
CA ILE A 430 1.97 8.90 -33.99
C ILE A 430 2.83 8.28 -35.09
N ILE A 431 3.53 7.19 -34.78
CA ILE A 431 4.24 6.39 -35.78
C ILE A 431 3.20 5.62 -36.61
N ASP A 432 3.25 5.73 -37.94
CA ASP A 432 2.18 5.29 -38.85
C ASP A 432 2.07 3.74 -38.90
N ALA A 433 3.20 3.02 -38.94
CA ALA A 433 3.27 1.56 -38.89
C ALA A 433 2.75 1.00 -37.56
N LEU A 434 3.08 1.68 -36.45
CA LEU A 434 2.58 1.33 -35.12
C LEU A 434 1.07 1.56 -35.03
N ALA A 435 0.58 2.66 -35.61
CA ALA A 435 -0.83 3.00 -35.64
C ALA A 435 -1.66 1.90 -36.33
N GLU A 436 -1.22 1.42 -37.50
CA GLU A 436 -1.91 0.35 -38.23
C GLU A 436 -1.87 -0.99 -37.49
N ILE A 437 -0.73 -1.35 -36.88
CA ILE A 437 -0.63 -2.58 -36.06
C ILE A 437 -1.56 -2.48 -34.84
N ASN A 438 -1.53 -1.38 -34.10
CA ASN A 438 -2.39 -1.20 -32.93
C ASN A 438 -3.87 -1.33 -33.30
N LYS A 439 -4.28 -0.72 -34.41
CA LYS A 439 -5.65 -0.80 -34.92
C LYS A 439 -6.03 -2.22 -35.32
N GLU A 440 -5.15 -2.95 -35.99
CA GLU A 440 -5.36 -4.35 -36.34
C GLU A 440 -5.53 -5.22 -35.08
N LEU A 441 -4.62 -5.11 -34.12
CA LEU A 441 -4.62 -5.92 -32.91
C LEU A 441 -5.79 -5.55 -31.97
N ALA A 442 -6.09 -4.25 -31.81
CA ALA A 442 -7.21 -3.79 -31.01
C ALA A 442 -8.57 -4.27 -31.58
N ALA A 443 -8.69 -4.40 -32.91
CA ALA A 443 -9.88 -4.97 -33.53
C ALA A 443 -10.11 -6.45 -33.17
N ARG A 444 -9.08 -7.17 -32.71
CA ARG A 444 -9.18 -8.56 -32.22
C ARG A 444 -9.64 -8.66 -30.75
N CYS A 445 -9.80 -7.52 -30.06
CA CYS A 445 -10.08 -7.42 -28.62
C CYS A 445 -11.48 -6.85 -28.31
N VAL A 446 -12.43 -6.92 -29.24
CA VAL A 446 -13.77 -6.32 -29.07
C VAL A 446 -14.49 -6.92 -27.86
N GLY A 447 -14.89 -6.06 -26.92
CA GLY A 447 -15.63 -6.45 -25.71
C GLY A 447 -14.75 -6.78 -24.50
N ALA A 448 -13.43 -6.81 -24.65
CA ALA A 448 -12.50 -7.04 -23.54
C ALA A 448 -12.36 -5.80 -22.63
N ASP A 449 -11.96 -6.04 -21.37
CA ASP A 449 -11.64 -4.97 -20.42
C ASP A 449 -10.49 -4.09 -20.95
N PRO A 450 -10.61 -2.75 -20.94
CA PRO A 450 -9.61 -1.85 -21.53
C PRO A 450 -8.20 -2.02 -20.95
N ALA A 451 -8.06 -2.27 -19.65
CA ALA A 451 -6.75 -2.48 -19.04
C ALA A 451 -6.11 -3.79 -19.53
N ARG A 452 -6.93 -4.82 -19.78
CA ARG A 452 -6.46 -6.08 -20.39
C ARG A 452 -6.08 -5.92 -21.86
N VAL A 453 -6.81 -5.10 -22.62
CA VAL A 453 -6.43 -4.76 -24.00
C VAL A 453 -5.09 -4.03 -24.03
N ALA A 454 -4.93 -3.00 -23.20
CA ALA A 454 -3.67 -2.27 -23.10
C ALA A 454 -2.50 -3.17 -22.68
N ALA A 455 -2.75 -4.12 -21.76
CA ALA A 455 -1.76 -5.10 -21.37
C ALA A 455 -1.33 -6.01 -22.52
N ALA A 456 -2.29 -6.59 -23.26
CA ALA A 456 -1.98 -7.46 -24.40
C ALA A 456 -1.22 -6.72 -25.52
N LEU A 457 -1.59 -5.47 -25.80
CA LEU A 457 -0.87 -4.64 -26.78
C LEU A 457 0.57 -4.37 -26.32
N LEU A 458 0.76 -3.97 -25.06
CA LEU A 458 2.10 -3.75 -24.51
C LEU A 458 2.94 -5.02 -24.45
N ASP A 459 2.35 -6.16 -24.09
CA ASP A 459 3.02 -7.46 -24.09
C ASP A 459 3.51 -7.79 -25.50
N TRP A 460 2.69 -7.63 -26.53
CA TRP A 460 3.11 -7.89 -27.90
C TRP A 460 4.26 -6.96 -28.33
N TRP A 461 4.18 -5.66 -28.03
CA TRP A 461 5.23 -4.71 -28.41
C TRP A 461 6.56 -4.95 -27.70
N GLN A 462 6.53 -5.39 -26.44
CA GLN A 462 7.72 -5.47 -25.58
C GLN A 462 8.32 -6.87 -25.45
N THR A 463 7.62 -7.91 -25.92
CA THR A 463 8.10 -9.29 -25.81
C THR A 463 8.99 -9.64 -27.01
N PRO A 464 10.22 -10.14 -26.78
CA PRO A 464 11.06 -10.67 -27.85
C PRO A 464 10.34 -11.72 -28.70
N HIS A 465 10.40 -11.58 -30.02
CA HIS A 465 9.71 -12.45 -30.94
C HIS A 465 10.69 -13.32 -31.73
N PRO A 466 10.60 -14.66 -31.67
CA PRO A 466 11.63 -15.56 -32.22
C PRO A 466 11.79 -15.45 -33.74
N ASP A 467 10.72 -15.11 -34.46
CA ASP A 467 10.76 -14.95 -35.92
C ASP A 467 11.18 -13.54 -36.38
N LEU A 468 11.47 -12.62 -35.45
CA LEU A 468 12.06 -11.32 -35.79
C LEU A 468 13.59 -11.43 -35.85
N PRO A 469 14.26 -10.59 -36.68
CA PRO A 469 15.72 -10.58 -36.76
C PRO A 469 16.38 -10.38 -35.39
N GLU A 470 17.52 -11.04 -35.19
CA GLU A 470 18.35 -10.84 -34.02
C GLU A 470 19.02 -9.44 -34.04
N GLY A 471 19.23 -8.89 -32.84
CA GLY A 471 20.02 -7.70 -32.62
C GLY A 471 21.49 -7.90 -32.93
N ALA A 472 22.26 -6.81 -32.88
CA ALA A 472 23.71 -6.83 -33.16
C ALA A 472 24.51 -7.73 -32.19
N ASP A 473 23.93 -8.05 -31.04
CA ASP A 473 24.45 -8.91 -29.97
C ASP A 473 23.92 -10.36 -30.04
N GLY A 474 23.11 -10.70 -31.05
CA GLY A 474 22.48 -12.01 -31.20
C GLY A 474 21.23 -12.21 -30.32
N ALA A 475 20.75 -11.17 -29.64
CA ALA A 475 19.53 -11.25 -28.85
C ALA A 475 18.28 -11.17 -29.75
N THR A 476 17.26 -11.95 -29.44
CA THR A 476 15.95 -11.83 -30.09
C THR A 476 15.34 -10.46 -29.79
N LEU A 477 14.94 -9.72 -30.83
CA LEU A 477 14.34 -8.39 -30.68
C LEU A 477 12.84 -8.46 -30.39
N SER A 478 12.33 -7.54 -29.58
CA SER A 478 10.88 -7.26 -29.55
C SER A 478 10.46 -6.41 -30.74
N PRO A 479 9.16 -6.37 -31.09
CA PRO A 479 8.66 -5.44 -32.10
C PRO A 479 9.03 -3.97 -31.80
N LEU A 480 9.07 -3.58 -30.52
CA LEU A 480 9.49 -2.24 -30.13
C LEU A 480 10.98 -2.00 -30.43
N ASP A 481 11.87 -2.92 -30.04
CA ASP A 481 13.31 -2.80 -30.31
C ASP A 481 13.58 -2.74 -31.83
N LEU A 482 12.83 -3.51 -32.61
CA LEU A 482 12.92 -3.47 -34.07
C LEU A 482 12.48 -2.11 -34.62
N LEU A 483 11.35 -1.56 -34.14
CA LEU A 483 10.84 -0.25 -34.55
C LEU A 483 11.79 0.92 -34.20
N GLU A 484 12.60 0.75 -33.17
CA GLU A 484 13.63 1.72 -32.77
C GLU A 484 14.94 1.57 -33.57
N SER A 485 15.23 0.37 -34.08
CA SER A 485 16.50 0.07 -34.75
C SER A 485 16.48 0.23 -36.28
N VAL A 486 15.32 0.17 -36.93
CA VAL A 486 15.22 0.26 -38.41
C VAL A 486 14.23 1.33 -38.88
N PRO A 487 14.36 1.84 -40.12
CA PRO A 487 13.35 2.70 -40.72
C PRO A 487 11.98 2.01 -40.79
N GLU A 488 10.91 2.80 -40.67
CA GLU A 488 9.52 2.33 -40.61
C GLU A 488 9.12 1.38 -41.75
N ALA A 489 9.49 1.71 -43.00
CA ALA A 489 9.24 0.85 -44.16
C ALA A 489 9.96 -0.52 -44.08
N SER A 490 11.12 -0.58 -43.41
CA SER A 490 11.82 -1.84 -43.17
C SER A 490 11.16 -2.63 -42.05
N PHE A 491 10.75 -1.97 -40.98
CA PHE A 491 9.99 -2.57 -39.88
C PHE A 491 8.70 -3.23 -40.39
N GLU A 492 7.88 -2.52 -41.15
CA GLU A 492 6.61 -3.05 -41.70
C GLU A 492 6.81 -4.30 -42.54
N ARG A 493 7.85 -4.31 -43.38
CA ARG A 493 8.18 -5.46 -44.22
C ARG A 493 8.57 -6.66 -43.37
N VAL A 494 9.45 -6.47 -42.39
CA VAL A 494 9.95 -7.56 -41.53
C VAL A 494 8.82 -8.15 -40.70
N VAL A 495 8.00 -7.31 -40.06
CA VAL A 495 6.84 -7.77 -39.26
C VAL A 495 5.85 -8.57 -40.11
N ARG A 496 5.61 -8.13 -41.36
CA ARG A 496 4.72 -8.83 -42.30
C ARG A 496 5.31 -10.15 -42.79
N GLU A 497 6.59 -10.18 -43.17
CA GLU A 497 7.28 -11.39 -43.64
C GLU A 497 7.34 -12.46 -42.55
N ALA A 498 7.56 -12.04 -41.29
CA ALA A 498 7.54 -12.92 -40.12
C ALA A 498 6.14 -13.31 -39.64
N SER A 499 5.06 -12.70 -40.18
CA SER A 499 3.69 -12.85 -39.69
C SER A 499 3.58 -12.62 -38.16
N ALA A 500 4.37 -11.67 -37.63
CA ALA A 500 4.54 -11.51 -36.19
C ALA A 500 3.27 -11.05 -35.46
N THR A 501 2.27 -10.48 -36.16
CA THR A 501 0.97 -10.15 -35.55
C THR A 501 0.11 -11.38 -35.26
N ASP A 502 0.43 -12.55 -35.81
CA ASP A 502 -0.30 -13.80 -35.54
C ASP A 502 0.01 -14.39 -34.17
N SER A 503 1.15 -14.02 -33.55
CA SER A 503 1.50 -14.41 -32.19
C SER A 503 0.74 -13.60 -31.11
N PHE A 504 -0.04 -12.59 -31.51
CA PHE A 504 -0.83 -11.78 -30.59
C PHE A 504 -1.89 -12.60 -29.85
N VAL A 505 -1.81 -12.59 -28.53
CA VAL A 505 -2.78 -13.27 -27.65
C VAL A 505 -3.86 -12.27 -27.21
N SER A 506 -5.08 -12.46 -27.71
CA SER A 506 -6.23 -11.66 -27.28
C SER A 506 -6.57 -11.95 -25.80
N PRO A 507 -6.92 -10.94 -24.99
CA PRO A 507 -7.15 -11.13 -23.56
C PRO A 507 -8.22 -12.17 -23.24
N ASP A 508 -9.26 -12.29 -24.05
CA ASP A 508 -10.37 -13.22 -23.83
C ASP A 508 -10.22 -14.56 -24.55
N GLY A 509 -8.98 -14.98 -24.82
CA GLY A 509 -8.63 -16.26 -25.44
C GLY A 509 -9.02 -17.49 -24.62
N VAL A 510 -10.31 -17.77 -24.49
CA VAL A 510 -10.83 -19.12 -24.70
C VAL A 510 -10.96 -19.26 -26.21
N VAL A 511 -10.16 -20.15 -26.79
CA VAL A 511 -10.38 -20.67 -28.14
C VAL A 511 -11.85 -21.06 -28.25
N ARG A 512 -12.59 -20.45 -29.20
CA ARG A 512 -13.98 -20.83 -29.48
C ARG A 512 -14.13 -22.33 -29.71
#